data_AF-A0A368GZR1-F1
#
_entry.id   AF-A0A368GZR1-F1
#
_cell.length_a   1.000
_cell.length_b   1.000
_cell.length_c   1.000
_cell.angle_alpha   90.00
_cell.angle_beta   90.00
_cell.angle_gamma   90.00
#
_symmetry.space_group_name_H-M   'P 1'
#
loop_
_entity.id
_entity.type
_entity.pdbx_description
1 polymer ?
#
loop_
_entity_poly.entity_id
_entity_poly.type
_entity_poly.pdbx_seq_one_letter_code
_entity_poly.pdbx_strand_id
1 'polypeptide(L)'
;MPVIIQSSEMFSYWYSVVAIVLLSGIFTISTDAIAIYPDCKTLGKYALRPKIREFILVKVITAEPIVNQPVSITPGYDCILEGIARIELDRTQRSNICTGAGQLITEKFEDAKLPGYKRKDFIAKAVKSFHGSIGKMGVTGQFGCNFAADETKYKIACVFQERPRQ
;
A
#
# COMPACT_ATOMS: atom_id res chain seq x y z
N MET A 1 15.08 82.03 -3.54
CA MET A 1 14.15 80.89 -3.36
C MET A 1 14.86 79.63 -3.87
N PRO A 2 15.28 78.70 -3.01
CA PRO A 2 15.81 77.41 -3.45
C PRO A 2 14.67 76.39 -3.61
N VAL A 3 14.73 75.62 -4.70
CA VAL A 3 13.84 74.50 -4.98
C VAL A 3 14.41 73.24 -4.33
N ILE A 4 13.62 72.61 -3.47
CA ILE A 4 13.84 71.28 -2.91
C ILE A 4 13.16 70.27 -3.84
N ILE A 5 13.91 69.33 -4.41
CA ILE A 5 13.38 68.06 -4.96
C ILE A 5 14.39 66.98 -4.52
N GLN A 6 14.20 66.30 -3.39
CA GLN A 6 13.23 65.24 -3.10
C GLN A 6 13.65 63.87 -3.68
N SER A 7 14.62 63.24 -2.98
CA SER A 7 14.52 61.89 -2.39
C SER A 7 13.59 60.85 -3.06
N SER A 8 13.81 60.51 -4.34
CA SER A 8 13.01 59.49 -5.05
C SER A 8 13.72 58.14 -5.23
N GLU A 9 15.02 58.03 -4.96
CA GLU A 9 15.77 56.81 -5.33
C GLU A 9 15.77 55.68 -4.28
N MET A 10 15.42 55.97 -3.03
CA MET A 10 15.60 54.99 -1.95
C MET A 10 14.40 54.04 -1.75
N PHE A 11 13.24 54.33 -2.35
CA PHE A 11 12.03 53.53 -2.17
C PHE A 11 11.91 52.35 -3.15
N SER A 12 12.59 52.39 -4.30
CA SER A 12 12.47 51.35 -5.34
C SER A 12 13.10 50.01 -4.93
N TYR A 13 14.19 50.04 -4.17
CA TYR A 13 14.97 48.85 -3.84
C TYR A 13 14.27 47.90 -2.84
N TRP A 14 13.40 48.43 -1.98
CA TRP A 14 12.69 47.65 -0.98
C TRP A 14 11.58 46.78 -1.58
N TYR A 15 10.96 47.22 -2.68
CA TYR A 15 9.90 46.45 -3.34
C TYR A 15 10.43 45.21 -4.08
N SER A 16 11.66 45.24 -4.61
CA SER A 16 12.24 44.08 -5.29
C SER A 16 12.61 42.94 -4.34
N VAL A 17 13.06 43.23 -3.12
CA VAL A 17 13.42 42.17 -2.15
C VAL A 17 12.16 41.46 -1.62
N VAL A 18 11.07 42.22 -1.39
CA VAL A 18 9.78 41.65 -0.97
C VAL A 18 9.17 40.77 -2.07
N ALA A 19 9.30 41.16 -3.34
CA ALA A 19 8.80 40.37 -4.46
C ALA A 19 9.53 39.02 -4.61
N ILE A 20 10.83 38.95 -4.33
CA ILE A 20 11.61 37.70 -4.40
C ILE A 20 11.25 36.77 -3.25
N VAL A 21 11.04 37.30 -2.04
CA VAL A 21 10.61 36.49 -0.87
C VAL A 21 9.19 35.93 -1.05
N LEU A 22 8.31 36.67 -1.74
CA LEU A 22 6.97 36.20 -2.11
C LEU A 22 7.00 35.16 -3.26
N LEU A 23 7.99 35.21 -4.15
CA LEU A 23 8.17 34.26 -5.25
C LEU A 23 8.95 33.00 -4.85
N SER A 24 9.81 33.07 -3.83
CA SER A 24 10.34 31.90 -3.12
C SER A 24 9.31 31.37 -2.13
N GLY A 25 8.07 31.24 -2.60
CA GLY A 25 7.02 30.51 -1.91
C GLY A 25 7.61 29.19 -1.46
N ILE A 26 7.60 29.01 -0.15
CA ILE A 26 8.03 27.83 0.56
C ILE A 26 7.43 26.65 -0.22
N PHE A 27 8.29 25.92 -0.95
CA PHE A 27 7.95 24.57 -1.36
C PHE A 27 7.84 23.81 -0.04
N THR A 28 6.64 23.79 0.52
CA THR A 28 6.25 22.77 1.48
C THR A 28 6.46 21.48 0.71
N ILE A 29 7.61 20.85 0.92
CA ILE A 29 7.87 19.48 0.51
C ILE A 29 6.73 18.72 1.15
N SER A 30 5.72 18.39 0.37
CA SER A 30 4.54 17.68 0.81
C SER A 30 5.04 16.34 1.36
N THR A 31 5.20 16.27 2.68
CA THR A 31 5.49 15.02 3.39
C THR A 31 4.28 14.10 3.46
N ASP A 32 3.19 14.45 2.78
CA ASP A 32 1.91 13.76 2.87
C ASP A 32 1.80 12.68 1.79
N ALA A 33 2.67 11.69 1.88
CA ALA A 33 2.38 10.35 1.42
C ALA A 33 2.78 9.33 2.51
N ILE A 34 2.47 9.65 3.78
CA ILE A 34 2.28 8.58 4.76
C ILE A 34 1.00 7.87 4.31
N ALA A 35 1.16 6.86 3.45
CA ALA A 35 0.09 5.93 3.15
C ALA A 35 -0.39 5.37 4.50
N ILE A 36 -1.55 5.84 4.97
CA ILE A 36 -2.13 5.40 6.23
C ILE A 36 -2.47 3.93 6.05
N TYR A 37 -1.60 3.06 6.58
CA TYR A 37 -1.80 1.63 6.57
C TYR A 37 -3.06 1.30 7.36
N PRO A 38 -3.99 0.50 6.82
CA PRO A 38 -5.21 0.16 7.55
C PRO A 38 -4.87 -0.60 8.82
N ASP A 39 -5.45 -0.13 9.92
CA ASP A 39 -5.29 -0.72 11.24
C ASP A 39 -6.40 -1.74 11.51
N CYS A 40 -6.11 -3.02 11.22
CA CYS A 40 -7.08 -4.11 11.40
C CYS A 40 -7.19 -4.61 12.86
N LYS A 41 -6.95 -3.75 13.86
CA LYS A 41 -7.06 -4.09 15.29
C LYS A 41 -8.40 -4.72 15.68
N THR A 42 -9.48 -4.40 14.97
CA THR A 42 -10.83 -4.96 15.18
C THR A 42 -10.87 -6.49 14.98
N LEU A 43 -9.93 -7.06 14.22
CA LEU A 43 -9.78 -8.51 14.08
C LEU A 43 -9.18 -9.19 15.33
N GLY A 44 -8.70 -8.41 16.31
CA GLY A 44 -8.14 -8.92 17.56
C GLY A 44 -6.99 -9.89 17.34
N LYS A 45 -7.09 -11.11 17.89
CA LYS A 45 -6.06 -12.16 17.76
C LYS A 45 -5.88 -12.67 16.33
N TYR A 46 -6.83 -12.40 15.44
CA TYR A 46 -6.79 -12.78 14.03
C TYR A 46 -6.11 -11.72 13.15
N ALA A 47 -5.85 -10.54 13.71
CA ALA A 47 -5.14 -9.47 13.03
C ALA A 47 -3.69 -9.88 12.76
N LEU A 48 -3.25 -9.58 11.54
CA LEU A 48 -1.86 -9.70 11.16
C LEU A 48 -1.01 -8.68 11.94
N ARG A 49 0.20 -9.08 12.33
CA ARG A 49 1.13 -8.17 13.00
C ARG A 49 1.48 -7.00 12.07
N PRO A 50 1.49 -5.73 12.53
CA PRO A 50 1.66 -4.55 11.67
C PRO A 50 2.87 -4.61 10.73
N LYS A 51 4.06 -4.99 11.24
CA LYS A 51 5.27 -5.12 10.41
C LYS A 51 5.18 -6.18 9.31
N ILE A 52 4.37 -7.22 9.51
CA ILE A 52 4.14 -8.25 8.50
C ILE A 52 3.12 -7.75 7.48
N ARG A 53 2.05 -7.08 7.95
CA ARG A 53 1.03 -6.45 7.10
C ARG A 53 1.66 -5.46 6.14
N GLU A 54 2.45 -4.53 6.67
CA GLU A 54 3.19 -3.53 5.89
C GLU A 54 4.06 -4.20 4.82
N PHE A 55 4.83 -5.22 5.20
CA PHE A 55 5.70 -5.92 4.25
C PHE A 55 4.91 -6.63 3.14
N ILE A 56 3.81 -7.31 3.48
CA ILE A 56 2.96 -7.97 2.48
C ILE A 56 2.32 -6.92 1.57
N LEU A 57 1.79 -5.83 2.13
CA LEU A 57 1.18 -4.75 1.36
C LEU A 57 2.18 -4.22 0.33
N VAL A 58 3.38 -3.82 0.77
CA VAL A 58 4.42 -3.32 -0.11
C VAL A 58 4.71 -4.33 -1.21
N LYS A 59 4.89 -5.62 -0.88
CA LYS A 59 5.18 -6.65 -1.88
C LYS A 59 4.08 -6.82 -2.92
N VAL A 60 2.80 -6.70 -2.54
CA VAL A 60 1.67 -6.82 -3.46
C VAL A 60 1.56 -5.59 -4.35
N ILE A 61 1.62 -4.37 -3.79
CA ILE A 61 1.46 -3.14 -4.59
C ILE A 61 2.66 -2.85 -5.49
N THR A 62 3.85 -3.37 -5.16
CA THR A 62 5.04 -3.27 -6.03
C THR A 62 5.24 -4.52 -6.89
N ALA A 63 4.26 -5.42 -6.96
CA ALA A 63 4.37 -6.59 -7.83
C ALA A 63 4.33 -6.16 -9.30
N GLU A 64 5.08 -6.87 -10.16
CA GLU A 64 5.17 -6.60 -11.61
C GLU A 64 3.80 -6.35 -12.28
N PRO A 65 2.72 -7.14 -11.99
CA PRO A 65 1.41 -6.91 -12.61
C PRO A 65 0.74 -5.58 -12.26
N ILE A 66 1.16 -4.93 -11.16
CA ILE A 66 0.65 -3.63 -10.71
C ILE A 66 1.50 -2.50 -11.28
N VAL A 67 2.82 -2.58 -11.11
CA VAL A 67 3.74 -1.49 -11.51
C VAL A 67 3.84 -1.30 -13.03
N ASN A 68 3.53 -2.34 -13.81
CA ASN A 68 3.50 -2.25 -15.27
C ASN A 68 2.21 -1.61 -15.81
N GLN A 69 1.24 -1.26 -14.97
CA GLN A 69 0.04 -0.56 -15.40
C GLN A 69 0.28 0.96 -15.47
N PRO A 70 -0.21 1.66 -16.50
CA PRO A 70 0.06 3.08 -16.73
C PRO A 70 -0.68 4.03 -15.76
N VAL A 71 -1.23 3.52 -14.67
CA VAL A 71 -2.14 4.24 -13.78
C VAL A 71 -1.48 4.44 -12.41
N SER A 72 -1.47 5.67 -11.90
CA SER A 72 -0.90 6.02 -10.59
C SER A 72 -1.77 5.61 -9.38
N ILE A 73 -2.67 4.64 -9.57
CA ILE A 73 -3.55 4.12 -8.51
C ILE A 73 -2.96 2.81 -8.02
N THR A 74 -2.94 2.61 -6.71
CA THR A 74 -2.49 1.35 -6.09
C THR A 74 -3.67 0.58 -5.51
N PRO A 75 -3.63 -0.77 -5.55
CA PRO A 75 -4.66 -1.58 -4.91
C PRO A 75 -4.81 -1.26 -3.42
N GLY A 76 -6.05 -1.25 -2.93
CA GLY A 76 -6.36 -0.97 -1.53
C GLY A 76 -6.19 -2.21 -0.65
N TYR A 77 -5.66 -2.04 0.56
CA TYR A 77 -5.66 -3.10 1.56
C TYR A 77 -6.97 -3.06 2.37
N ASP A 78 -7.62 -4.21 2.57
CA ASP A 78 -8.92 -4.34 3.23
C ASP A 78 -8.85 -5.33 4.41
N CYS A 79 -9.26 -4.86 5.60
CA CYS A 79 -9.23 -5.65 6.83
C CYS A 79 -10.26 -6.80 6.86
N ILE A 80 -11.38 -6.68 6.16
CA ILE A 80 -12.35 -7.78 6.02
C ILE A 80 -11.69 -8.91 5.22
N LEU A 81 -11.00 -8.57 4.12
CA LEU A 81 -10.25 -9.53 3.31
C LEU A 81 -9.08 -10.16 4.11
N GLU A 82 -8.40 -9.42 5.00
CA GLU A 82 -7.41 -9.97 5.95
C GLU A 82 -8.05 -11.03 6.88
N GLY A 83 -9.27 -10.77 7.36
CA GLY A 83 -10.03 -11.72 8.17
C GLY A 83 -10.42 -12.98 7.39
N ILE A 84 -10.89 -12.84 6.15
CA ILE A 84 -11.19 -14.00 5.28
C ILE A 84 -9.92 -14.80 5.02
N ALA A 85 -8.80 -14.14 4.71
CA ALA A 85 -7.51 -14.80 4.53
C ALA A 85 -7.08 -15.60 5.77
N ARG A 86 -7.40 -15.14 6.98
CA ARG A 86 -7.13 -15.90 8.21
C ARG A 86 -7.93 -17.20 8.27
N ILE A 87 -9.22 -17.15 7.93
CA ILE A 87 -10.08 -18.35 7.87
C ILE A 87 -9.53 -19.32 6.83
N GLU A 88 -9.05 -18.79 5.70
CA GLU A 88 -8.49 -19.57 4.62
C GLU A 88 -7.20 -20.29 5.03
N LEU A 89 -6.35 -19.72 5.88
CA LEU A 89 -5.16 -20.43 6.38
C LEU A 89 -5.48 -21.74 7.11
N ASP A 90 -6.61 -21.79 7.82
CA ASP A 90 -7.01 -22.96 8.62
C ASP A 90 -7.83 -23.97 7.79
N ARG A 91 -8.25 -23.60 6.57
CA ARG A 91 -9.04 -24.45 5.68
C ARG A 91 -8.17 -25.35 4.81
N THR A 92 -8.50 -26.65 4.81
CA THR A 92 -7.89 -27.67 3.94
C THR A 92 -8.40 -27.64 2.51
N GLN A 93 -9.65 -27.21 2.29
CA GLN A 93 -10.26 -27.12 0.96
C GLN A 93 -10.34 -25.66 0.48
N ARG A 94 -10.27 -25.43 -0.84
CA ARG A 94 -10.50 -24.11 -1.43
C ARG A 94 -11.94 -23.70 -1.23
N SER A 95 -12.17 -22.47 -0.80
CA SER A 95 -13.50 -21.89 -0.73
C SER A 95 -13.83 -21.16 -2.04
N ASN A 96 -15.05 -21.35 -2.53
CA ASN A 96 -15.62 -20.52 -3.59
C ASN A 96 -16.49 -19.45 -2.91
N ILE A 97 -15.86 -18.44 -2.31
CA ILE A 97 -16.59 -17.35 -1.66
C ILE A 97 -16.96 -16.32 -2.74
N CYS A 98 -18.22 -16.32 -3.12
CA CYS A 98 -18.81 -15.22 -3.90
C CYS A 98 -19.38 -14.20 -2.91
N THR A 99 -18.97 -12.93 -3.02
CA THR A 99 -19.58 -11.84 -2.24
C THR A 99 -20.49 -11.02 -3.11
N GLY A 100 -21.43 -10.27 -2.51
CA GLY A 100 -22.25 -9.31 -3.25
C GLY A 100 -21.45 -8.20 -3.96
N ALA A 101 -20.15 -8.09 -3.66
CA ALA A 101 -19.21 -7.14 -4.25
C ALA A 101 -18.27 -7.77 -5.29
N GLY A 102 -18.55 -8.99 -5.76
CA GLY A 102 -17.82 -9.64 -6.85
C GLY A 102 -17.17 -10.98 -6.46
N GLN A 103 -16.46 -11.57 -7.43
CA GLN A 103 -15.72 -12.81 -7.25
C GLN A 103 -14.47 -12.55 -6.40
N LEU A 104 -14.31 -13.31 -5.31
CA LEU A 104 -13.07 -13.32 -4.55
C LEU A 104 -12.12 -14.36 -5.14
N ILE A 105 -10.87 -13.96 -5.36
CA ILE A 105 -9.79 -14.86 -5.75
C ILE A 105 -8.97 -15.15 -4.50
N THR A 106 -8.94 -16.42 -4.08
CA THR A 106 -8.19 -16.85 -2.88
C THR A 106 -6.95 -17.63 -3.31
N GLU A 107 -5.80 -17.16 -2.84
CA GLU A 107 -4.51 -17.83 -3.02
C GLU A 107 -3.94 -18.29 -1.68
N LYS A 108 -3.27 -19.45 -1.69
CA LYS A 108 -2.57 -20.01 -0.53
C LYS A 108 -1.19 -20.48 -0.95
N PHE A 109 -0.21 -20.22 -0.10
CA PHE A 109 1.15 -20.72 -0.29
C PHE A 109 1.69 -21.22 1.04
N GLU A 110 2.30 -22.40 1.00
CA GLU A 110 2.92 -23.06 2.14
C GLU A 110 4.30 -23.54 1.73
N ASP A 111 5.28 -23.35 2.62
CA ASP A 111 6.65 -23.79 2.38
C ASP A 111 7.33 -24.18 3.68
N ALA A 112 8.26 -25.12 3.61
CA ALA A 112 9.01 -25.59 4.76
C ALA A 112 9.98 -24.51 5.26
N LYS A 113 10.18 -24.45 6.57
CA LYS A 113 11.24 -23.64 7.16
C LYS A 113 12.57 -24.34 6.96
N LEU A 114 13.46 -23.68 6.25
CA LEU A 114 14.84 -24.12 6.03
C LEU A 114 15.81 -23.22 6.80
N PRO A 115 16.99 -23.72 7.19
CA PRO A 115 18.04 -22.88 7.78
C PRO A 115 18.33 -21.66 6.90
N GLY A 116 18.29 -20.46 7.49
CA GLY A 116 18.49 -19.21 6.77
C GLY A 116 17.29 -18.69 5.99
N TYR A 117 16.21 -19.47 5.83
CA TYR A 117 15.00 -19.04 5.12
C TYR A 117 14.12 -18.16 6.01
N LYS A 118 14.20 -16.85 5.80
CA LYS A 118 13.51 -15.87 6.63
C LYS A 118 12.09 -15.66 6.12
N ARG A 119 11.21 -15.23 7.04
CA ARG A 119 9.82 -14.87 6.72
C ARG A 119 9.68 -13.91 5.54
N LYS A 120 10.60 -12.95 5.39
CA LYS A 120 10.58 -11.97 4.29
C LYS A 120 10.80 -12.64 2.93
N ASP A 121 11.72 -13.60 2.85
CA ASP A 121 12.03 -14.34 1.63
C ASP A 121 10.85 -15.25 1.26
N PHE A 122 10.25 -15.91 2.26
CA PHE A 122 9.02 -16.68 2.09
C PHE A 122 7.87 -15.83 1.54
N ILE A 123 7.60 -14.67 2.16
CA ILE A 123 6.52 -13.78 1.71
C ILE A 123 6.79 -13.29 0.27
N ALA A 124 8.02 -12.93 -0.06
CA ALA A 124 8.37 -12.51 -1.42
C ALA A 124 8.13 -13.63 -2.45
N LYS A 125 8.53 -14.86 -2.12
CA LYS A 125 8.29 -16.04 -2.96
C LYS A 125 6.79 -16.31 -3.14
N ALA A 126 6.03 -16.24 -2.06
CA ALA A 126 4.59 -16.45 -2.08
C ALA A 126 3.87 -15.39 -2.93
N VAL A 127 4.17 -14.10 -2.72
CA VAL A 127 3.57 -13.01 -3.51
C VAL A 127 3.90 -13.18 -5.00
N LYS A 128 5.13 -13.59 -5.34
CA LYS A 128 5.50 -13.90 -6.72
C LYS A 128 4.63 -15.01 -7.32
N SER A 129 4.32 -16.05 -6.55
CA SER A 129 3.41 -17.12 -7.00
C SER A 129 1.98 -16.64 -7.24
N PHE A 130 1.58 -15.52 -6.62
CA PHE A 130 0.24 -14.93 -6.74
C PHE A 130 0.11 -13.89 -7.86
N HIS A 131 1.16 -13.64 -8.66
CA HIS A 131 1.15 -12.62 -9.71
C HIS A 131 -0.05 -12.71 -10.67
N GLY A 132 -0.49 -13.91 -11.04
CA GLY A 132 -1.67 -14.07 -11.90
C GLY A 132 -2.95 -13.48 -11.29
N SER A 133 -3.16 -13.69 -9.99
CA SER A 133 -4.33 -13.23 -9.25
C SER A 133 -4.23 -11.75 -8.87
N ILE A 134 -3.01 -11.26 -8.58
CA ILE A 134 -2.73 -9.83 -8.43
C ILE A 134 -3.02 -9.07 -9.73
N GLY A 135 -2.64 -9.64 -10.88
CA GLY A 135 -2.92 -9.05 -12.19
C GLY A 135 -4.41 -8.95 -12.49
N LYS A 136 -5.20 -9.99 -12.14
CA LYS A 136 -6.66 -10.00 -12.29
C LYS A 136 -7.34 -8.95 -11.43
N MET A 137 -6.95 -8.85 -10.15
CA MET A 137 -7.43 -7.82 -9.23
C MET A 137 -7.27 -6.39 -9.81
N GLY A 138 -6.12 -6.14 -10.45
CA GLY A 138 -5.80 -4.84 -11.07
C GLY A 138 -5.54 -3.72 -10.06
N VAL A 139 -5.16 -2.55 -10.57
CA VAL A 139 -4.76 -1.38 -9.76
C VAL A 139 -5.87 -0.79 -8.88
N THR A 140 -7.14 -0.96 -9.26
CA THR A 140 -8.30 -0.43 -8.54
C THR A 140 -8.93 -1.43 -7.59
N GLY A 141 -8.43 -2.67 -7.57
CA GLY A 141 -8.96 -3.72 -6.72
C GLY A 141 -8.56 -3.57 -5.26
N GLN A 142 -9.02 -4.51 -4.45
CA GLN A 142 -8.73 -4.60 -3.03
C GLN A 142 -8.17 -5.97 -2.69
N PHE A 143 -7.35 -6.03 -1.65
CA PHE A 143 -6.81 -7.29 -1.16
C PHE A 143 -6.63 -7.29 0.35
N GLY A 144 -6.57 -8.48 0.92
CA GLY A 144 -6.16 -8.69 2.30
C GLY A 144 -5.46 -10.03 2.43
N CYS A 145 -4.45 -10.09 3.29
CA CYS A 145 -3.62 -11.28 3.45
C CYS A 145 -3.39 -11.59 4.92
N ASN A 146 -3.27 -12.88 5.23
CA ASN A 146 -2.91 -13.33 6.57
C ASN A 146 -1.74 -14.31 6.49
N PHE A 147 -0.99 -14.40 7.58
CA PHE A 147 0.23 -15.20 7.68
C PHE A 147 0.21 -16.01 8.97
N ALA A 148 0.57 -17.29 8.85
CA ALA A 148 0.78 -18.18 9.98
C ALA A 148 2.14 -18.88 9.85
N ALA A 149 2.71 -19.24 10.99
CA ALA A 149 3.92 -20.03 11.06
C ALA A 149 3.78 -21.02 12.22
N ASP A 150 3.98 -22.30 11.94
CA ASP A 150 4.18 -23.33 12.97
C ASP A 150 5.68 -23.59 13.14
N GLU A 151 6.11 -24.65 13.83
CA GLU A 151 7.54 -24.93 14.03
C GLU A 151 8.28 -25.27 12.73
N THR A 152 7.57 -25.85 11.76
CA THR A 152 8.14 -26.49 10.58
C THR A 152 7.88 -25.76 9.28
N LYS A 153 6.86 -24.89 9.23
CA LYS A 153 6.38 -24.28 7.98
C LYS A 153 5.96 -22.83 8.14
N TYR A 154 6.00 -22.13 7.02
CA TYR A 154 5.35 -20.84 6.83
C TYR A 154 4.12 -21.02 5.94
N LYS A 155 3.06 -20.27 6.25
CA LYS A 155 1.81 -20.25 5.48
C LYS A 155 1.37 -18.81 5.27
N ILE A 156 0.87 -18.52 4.07
CA ILE A 156 0.25 -17.24 3.74
C ILE A 156 -0.97 -17.50 2.86
N ALA A 157 -2.03 -16.78 3.14
CA ALA A 157 -3.21 -16.71 2.29
C ALA A 157 -3.45 -15.25 1.93
N CYS A 158 -3.87 -15.02 0.70
CA CYS A 158 -4.31 -13.71 0.22
C CYS A 158 -5.65 -13.85 -0.48
N VAL A 159 -6.53 -12.90 -0.22
CA VAL A 159 -7.83 -12.77 -0.87
C VAL A 159 -7.80 -11.48 -1.68
N PHE A 160 -8.10 -11.60 -2.96
CA PHE A 160 -8.10 -10.51 -3.91
C PHE A 160 -9.52 -10.30 -4.43
N GLN A 161 -9.89 -9.04 -4.60
CA GLN A 161 -11.20 -8.63 -5.07
C GLN A 161 -11.05 -7.57 -6.15
N GLU A 162 -11.60 -7.86 -7.32
CA GLU A 162 -11.75 -6.87 -8.37
C GLU A 162 -12.81 -5.84 -7.95
N ARG A 163 -12.56 -4.55 -8.18
CA ARG A 163 -13.62 -3.55 -8.08
C ARG A 163 -14.45 -3.54 -9.37
N PRO A 164 -15.78 -3.64 -9.30
CA PRO A 164 -16.62 -3.49 -10.47
C PRO A 164 -16.43 -2.09 -11.05
N ARG A 165 -16.26 -2.00 -12.38
CA ARG A 165 -16.28 -0.73 -13.11
C ARG A 165 -17.71 -0.18 -13.00
N GLN A 166 -17.88 0.90 -12.25
CA GLN A 166 -19.12 1.70 -12.26
C GLN A 166 -19.17 2.55 -13.54
#